data_AF-A0A9D2LUJ0-F1
#
_entry.id   AF-A0A9D2LUJ0-F1
#
_cell.length_a   1.000
_cell.length_b   1.000
_cell.length_c   1.000
_cell.angle_alpha   90.00
_cell.angle_beta   90.00
_cell.angle_gamma   90.00
#
_symmetry.space_group_name_H-M   'P 1'
#
loop_
_entity.id
_entity.type
_entity.pdbx_description
1 polymer ?
#
loop_
_entity_poly.entity_id
_entity_poly.type
_entity_poly.pdbx_seq_one_letter_code
_entity_poly.pdbx_strand_id
1 'polypeptide(L)'
;MKKKNVFAALLAGCLLLLLYCLPCLGAPEYRYNFQLDRTITSDTTKFNVIFYNRGAVINPPWEGSALYVTDEDGKVLFKKKCTEGYENIRIKKQSPGTILKIFLRSSEGTSNVKRIKVKDIKTMLPEKSTPKIPKRKMGISSKGQYVIYAKKGDTIVIRNKNKVLKKLYFSKDTVKTLRGLERPLEKSEIYVYTMRGKYRSEAYHMIPQIYYIAE
;
A
#
# COMPACT_ATOMS: atom_id res chain seq x y z
N MET A 1 -18.60 -65.29 -18.72
CA MET A 1 -17.42 -64.43 -18.44
C MET A 1 -17.53 -62.96 -18.91
N LYS A 2 -18.73 -62.38 -19.17
CA LYS A 2 -18.85 -61.01 -19.74
C LYS A 2 -19.16 -59.87 -18.72
N LYS A 3 -19.58 -60.19 -17.49
CA LYS A 3 -20.00 -59.17 -16.51
C LYS A 3 -18.85 -58.43 -15.79
N LYS A 4 -17.67 -59.04 -15.66
CA LYS A 4 -16.53 -58.43 -14.94
C LYS A 4 -15.89 -57.26 -15.71
N ASN A 5 -15.91 -57.29 -17.05
CA ASN A 5 -15.28 -56.25 -17.88
C ASN A 5 -16.11 -54.96 -17.94
N VAL A 6 -17.43 -55.06 -17.82
CA VAL A 6 -18.32 -53.88 -17.80
C VAL A 6 -18.13 -53.09 -16.51
N PHE A 7 -17.98 -53.78 -15.38
CA PHE A 7 -17.75 -53.15 -14.08
C PHE A 7 -16.39 -52.42 -14.03
N ALA A 8 -15.35 -53.03 -14.60
CA ALA A 8 -14.03 -52.41 -14.69
C ALA A 8 -14.04 -51.16 -15.59
N ALA A 9 -14.75 -51.19 -16.71
CA ALA A 9 -14.89 -50.03 -17.61
C ALA A 9 -15.70 -48.88 -16.97
N LEU A 10 -16.74 -49.19 -16.19
CA LEU A 10 -17.52 -48.21 -15.44
C LEU A 10 -16.71 -47.55 -14.32
N LEU A 11 -15.92 -48.34 -13.59
CA LEU A 11 -15.01 -47.83 -12.56
C LEU A 11 -13.92 -46.95 -13.16
N ALA A 12 -13.32 -47.34 -14.29
CA ALA A 12 -12.32 -46.53 -14.98
C ALA A 12 -12.91 -45.21 -15.53
N GLY A 13 -14.13 -45.26 -16.07
CA GLY A 13 -14.85 -44.07 -16.54
C GLY A 13 -15.20 -43.08 -15.41
N CYS A 14 -15.66 -43.59 -14.27
CA CYS A 14 -15.91 -42.76 -13.08
C CYS A 14 -14.62 -42.17 -12.49
N LEU A 15 -13.50 -42.90 -12.52
CA LEU A 15 -12.21 -42.41 -12.04
C LEU A 15 -11.64 -41.29 -12.94
N LEU A 16 -11.83 -41.41 -14.26
CA LEU A 16 -11.48 -40.37 -15.23
C LEU A 16 -12.33 -39.11 -15.06
N LEU A 17 -13.64 -39.25 -14.82
CA LEU A 17 -14.53 -38.13 -14.50
C LEU A 17 -14.16 -37.42 -13.18
N LEU A 18 -13.72 -38.17 -12.17
CA LEU A 18 -13.22 -37.60 -10.91
C LEU A 18 -11.92 -36.80 -11.10
N LEU A 19 -11.05 -37.20 -12.04
CA LEU A 19 -9.83 -36.45 -12.38
C LEU A 19 -10.13 -35.12 -13.10
N TYR A 20 -11.20 -35.04 -13.89
CA TYR A 20 -11.66 -33.78 -14.50
C TYR A 20 -12.48 -32.88 -13.56
N CYS A 21 -12.96 -33.44 -12.43
CA CYS A 21 -13.70 -32.70 -11.40
C CYS A 21 -12.85 -32.33 -10.17
N LEU A 22 -11.55 -32.61 -10.18
CA LEU A 22 -10.66 -31.98 -9.20
C LEU A 22 -10.78 -30.47 -9.42
N PRO A 23 -11.19 -29.68 -8.41
CA PRO A 23 -11.08 -28.24 -8.53
C PRO A 23 -9.64 -27.98 -8.91
N CYS A 24 -9.40 -27.28 -10.03
CA CYS A 24 -8.14 -26.59 -10.22
C CYS A 24 -7.88 -25.91 -8.87
N LEU A 25 -6.92 -26.44 -8.10
CA LEU A 25 -6.36 -25.76 -6.95
C LEU A 25 -5.86 -24.46 -7.57
N GLY A 26 -6.69 -23.42 -7.46
CA GLY A 26 -6.40 -22.11 -8.04
C GLY A 26 -5.00 -21.77 -7.60
N ALA A 27 -4.15 -21.42 -8.57
CA ALA A 27 -2.81 -20.97 -8.26
C ALA A 27 -2.90 -19.97 -7.11
N PRO A 28 -2.05 -20.08 -6.06
CA PRO A 28 -2.15 -19.20 -4.92
C PRO A 28 -2.14 -17.75 -5.39
N GLU A 29 -3.21 -17.00 -5.09
CA GLU A 29 -3.27 -15.56 -5.38
C GLU A 29 -2.20 -14.86 -4.55
N TYR A 30 -1.06 -14.55 -5.16
CA TYR A 30 0.01 -13.81 -4.51
C TYR A 30 -0.42 -12.35 -4.38
N ARG A 31 -0.64 -11.85 -3.15
CA ARG A 31 -0.98 -10.44 -2.91
C ARG A 31 0.19 -9.70 -2.25
N TYR A 32 0.63 -8.60 -2.85
CA TYR A 32 1.71 -7.73 -2.37
C TYR A 32 1.20 -6.39 -1.87
N ASN A 33 1.66 -5.92 -0.71
CA ASN A 33 1.21 -4.64 -0.18
C ASN A 33 2.12 -3.50 -0.64
N PHE A 34 1.52 -2.48 -1.23
CA PHE A 34 2.19 -1.31 -1.75
C PHE A 34 1.54 -0.01 -1.27
N GLN A 35 2.34 0.99 -0.93
CA GLN A 35 1.88 2.31 -0.53
C GLN A 35 2.76 3.39 -1.16
N LEU A 36 2.14 4.37 -1.82
CA LEU A 36 2.84 5.54 -2.37
C LEU A 36 2.65 6.75 -1.45
N ASP A 37 3.65 7.08 -0.64
CA ASP A 37 3.57 8.21 0.29
C ASP A 37 3.70 9.55 -0.46
N ARG A 38 2.75 10.47 -0.16
CA ARG A 38 2.72 11.84 -0.68
C ARG A 38 3.24 12.90 0.29
N THR A 39 4.28 12.58 1.05
CA THR A 39 5.17 13.61 1.59
C THR A 39 5.78 14.53 0.51
N ILE A 40 5.48 14.23 -0.76
CA ILE A 40 5.39 15.08 -1.95
C ILE A 40 4.49 16.30 -1.71
N THR A 41 5.10 17.43 -1.38
CA THR A 41 4.50 18.74 -1.66
C THR A 41 5.28 19.39 -2.80
N SER A 42 4.89 20.60 -3.20
CA SER A 42 5.74 21.45 -4.04
C SER A 42 7.17 21.60 -3.49
N ASP A 43 7.37 21.30 -2.20
CA ASP A 43 8.54 21.64 -1.41
C ASP A 43 9.46 20.44 -1.13
N THR A 44 9.13 19.25 -1.63
CA THR A 44 9.97 18.05 -1.47
C THR A 44 10.44 17.50 -2.81
N THR A 45 11.73 17.14 -2.87
CA THR A 45 12.42 16.72 -4.10
C THR A 45 12.29 15.23 -4.41
N LYS A 46 11.66 14.45 -3.52
CA LYS A 46 11.66 12.98 -3.56
C LYS A 46 10.30 12.40 -3.17
N PHE A 47 9.94 11.29 -3.82
CA PHE A 47 8.74 10.50 -3.59
C PHE A 47 9.14 9.22 -2.83
N ASN A 48 8.44 8.87 -1.75
CA ASN A 48 8.67 7.60 -1.06
C ASN A 48 7.63 6.57 -1.53
N VAL A 49 8.13 5.44 -2.00
CA VAL A 49 7.32 4.24 -2.19
C VAL A 49 7.68 3.28 -1.07
N ILE A 50 6.67 2.86 -0.32
CA ILE A 50 6.80 1.84 0.71
C ILE A 50 6.20 0.57 0.13
N PHE A 51 6.97 -0.51 0.11
CA PHE A 51 6.44 -1.81 -0.31
C PHE A 51 6.81 -2.87 0.72
N TYR A 52 5.94 -3.87 0.84
CA TYR A 52 6.17 -5.06 1.66
C TYR A 52 6.13 -6.31 0.79
N ASN A 53 7.30 -6.92 0.61
CA ASN A 53 7.51 -8.05 -0.30
C ASN A 53 7.68 -9.38 0.45
N ARG A 54 6.76 -9.69 1.37
CA ARG A 54 6.88 -10.93 2.14
C ARG A 54 6.66 -12.14 1.24
N GLY A 55 7.65 -13.05 1.20
CA GLY A 55 7.56 -14.39 0.65
C GLY A 55 7.48 -14.52 -0.87
N ALA A 56 6.89 -13.57 -1.59
CA ALA A 56 6.55 -13.78 -2.99
C ALA A 56 7.51 -13.11 -3.99
N VAL A 57 8.60 -12.47 -3.56
CA VAL A 57 9.75 -12.14 -4.45
C VAL A 57 10.90 -13.14 -4.33
N ILE A 58 10.71 -14.13 -3.46
CA ILE A 58 11.65 -15.23 -3.19
C ILE A 58 11.07 -16.55 -3.71
N ASN A 59 9.73 -16.67 -3.78
CA ASN A 59 9.07 -17.85 -4.31
C ASN A 59 8.51 -17.59 -5.72
N PRO A 60 8.50 -18.60 -6.61
CA PRO A 60 7.83 -18.53 -7.90
C PRO A 60 6.36 -18.08 -7.80
N PRO A 61 5.80 -17.43 -8.84
CA PRO A 61 6.41 -17.10 -10.14
C PRO A 61 7.18 -15.76 -10.17
N TRP A 62 7.27 -15.08 -9.03
CA TRP A 62 7.84 -13.73 -8.93
C TRP A 62 9.19 -13.70 -8.22
N GLU A 63 9.82 -14.86 -8.06
CA GLU A 63 11.17 -15.01 -7.55
C GLU A 63 12.16 -14.11 -8.32
N GLY A 64 12.98 -13.37 -7.59
CA GLY A 64 13.99 -12.48 -8.17
C GLY A 64 13.43 -11.29 -8.94
N SER A 65 12.12 -11.03 -8.88
CA SER A 65 11.47 -9.91 -9.57
C SER A 65 12.04 -8.55 -9.17
N ALA A 66 11.91 -7.60 -10.08
CA ALA A 66 12.20 -6.20 -9.82
C ALA A 66 10.91 -5.38 -9.79
N LEU A 67 10.86 -4.43 -8.86
CA LEU A 67 9.83 -3.39 -8.80
C LEU A 67 10.13 -2.34 -9.86
N TYR A 68 9.14 -2.05 -10.68
CA TYR A 68 9.16 -0.96 -11.64
C TYR A 68 8.15 0.11 -11.23
N VAL A 69 8.57 1.36 -11.37
CA VAL A 69 7.69 2.51 -11.42
C VAL A 69 7.95 3.22 -12.74
N THR A 70 6.93 3.33 -13.57
CA THR A 70 6.99 4.08 -14.84
C THR A 70 5.97 5.20 -14.82
N ASP A 71 6.12 6.16 -15.72
CA ASP A 71 5.01 7.04 -16.08
C ASP A 71 4.00 6.32 -16.99
N GLU A 72 3.03 7.07 -17.48
CA GLU A 72 1.99 6.57 -18.37
C GLU A 72 2.53 6.11 -19.73
N ASP A 73 3.56 6.77 -20.26
CA ASP A 73 4.17 6.44 -21.54
C ASP A 73 5.16 5.27 -21.45
N GLY A 74 5.45 4.79 -20.23
CA GLY A 74 6.31 3.63 -19.97
C GLY A 74 7.76 3.99 -19.70
N LYS A 75 8.09 5.28 -19.55
CA LYS A 75 9.43 5.71 -19.13
C LYS A 75 9.71 5.21 -17.73
N VAL A 76 10.84 4.54 -17.55
CA VAL A 76 11.25 4.02 -16.24
C VAL A 76 11.68 5.18 -15.34
N LEU A 77 10.91 5.40 -14.27
CA LEU A 77 11.22 6.35 -13.21
C LEU A 77 12.00 5.70 -12.07
N PHE A 78 11.80 4.40 -11.89
CA PHE A 78 12.50 3.60 -10.90
C PHE A 78 12.50 2.12 -11.29
N LYS A 79 13.61 1.45 -11.01
CA LYS A 79 13.77 0.01 -11.11
C LYS A 79 14.67 -0.46 -9.97
N LYS A 80 14.25 -1.47 -9.21
CA LYS A 80 15.10 -2.12 -8.22
C LYS A 80 14.70 -3.58 -8.05
N LYS A 81 15.68 -4.47 -7.94
CA LYS A 81 15.45 -5.86 -7.54
C LYS A 81 14.85 -5.87 -6.13
N CYS A 82 13.75 -6.59 -5.97
CA CYS A 82 13.05 -6.68 -4.70
C CYS A 82 13.86 -7.51 -3.70
N THR A 83 13.93 -7.04 -2.45
CA THR A 83 14.39 -7.86 -1.32
C THR A 83 13.22 -8.19 -0.39
N GLU A 84 13.40 -9.20 0.46
CA GLU A 84 12.36 -9.57 1.42
C GLU A 84 12.17 -8.46 2.47
N GLY A 85 10.91 -8.16 2.78
CA GLY A 85 10.55 -7.26 3.86
C GLY A 85 10.08 -5.89 3.36
N TYR A 86 10.22 -4.90 4.24
CA TYR A 86 9.80 -3.54 3.98
C TYR A 86 10.93 -2.74 3.36
N GLU A 87 10.63 -2.07 2.25
CA GLU A 87 11.54 -1.12 1.66
C GLU A 87 10.90 0.26 1.56
N ASN A 88 11.73 1.29 1.73
CA ASN A 88 11.38 2.68 1.50
C ASN A 88 12.29 3.21 0.39
N ILE A 89 11.76 3.31 -0.82
CA ILE A 89 12.52 3.72 -2.00
C ILE A 89 12.20 5.17 -2.35
N ARG A 90 13.19 5.85 -2.92
CA ARG A 90 13.07 7.26 -3.32
C ARG A 90 13.06 7.37 -4.83
N ILE A 91 12.00 7.94 -5.39
CA ILE A 91 11.92 8.26 -6.84
C ILE A 91 11.93 9.78 -7.05
N LYS A 92 12.35 10.22 -8.25
CA LYS A 92 12.39 11.65 -8.60
C LYS A 92 11.00 12.28 -8.55
N LYS A 93 10.94 13.57 -8.21
CA LYS A 93 9.68 14.34 -8.17
C LYS A 93 8.91 14.22 -9.48
N GLN A 94 7.61 13.95 -9.38
CA GLN A 94 6.65 13.91 -10.49
C GLN A 94 5.66 15.07 -10.36
N SER A 95 5.16 15.57 -11.49
CA SER A 95 4.19 16.67 -11.51
C SER A 95 2.83 16.20 -10.99
N PRO A 96 2.06 17.07 -10.30
CA PRO A 96 0.66 16.78 -10.02
C PRO A 96 -0.09 16.43 -11.31
N GLY A 97 -0.96 15.42 -11.25
CA GLY A 97 -1.70 14.91 -12.41
C GLY A 97 -1.04 13.74 -13.13
N THR A 98 0.29 13.57 -13.03
CA THR A 98 1.01 12.44 -13.63
C THR A 98 0.44 11.11 -13.14
N ILE A 99 0.27 10.15 -14.05
CA ILE A 99 -0.14 8.79 -13.73
C ILE A 99 1.12 7.92 -13.63
N LEU A 100 1.31 7.30 -12.48
CA LEU A 100 2.39 6.35 -12.24
C LEU A 100 1.87 4.93 -12.37
N LYS A 101 2.57 4.10 -13.14
CA LYS A 101 2.34 2.66 -13.26
C LYS A 101 3.35 1.95 -12.37
N ILE A 102 2.85 1.05 -11.54
CA ILE A 102 3.66 0.28 -10.59
C ILE A 102 3.35 -1.19 -10.81
N PHE A 103 4.40 -2.00 -10.98
CA PHE A 103 4.29 -3.43 -11.25
C PHE A 103 5.59 -4.15 -10.89
N LEU A 104 5.49 -5.47 -10.74
CA LEU A 104 6.63 -6.37 -10.66
C LEU A 104 6.90 -6.97 -12.04
N ARG A 105 8.18 -7.22 -12.33
CA ARG A 105 8.62 -7.94 -13.52
C ARG A 105 9.67 -8.98 -13.14
N SER A 106 9.43 -10.23 -13.52
CA SER A 106 10.36 -11.37 -13.43
C SER A 106 10.73 -11.87 -14.83
N SER A 107 11.45 -13.00 -14.92
CA SER A 107 11.62 -13.75 -16.17
C SER A 107 10.28 -14.28 -16.71
N GLU A 108 9.40 -14.70 -15.80
CA GLU A 108 8.13 -15.35 -16.11
C GLU A 108 7.05 -14.40 -16.61
N GLY A 109 7.18 -13.10 -16.34
CA GLY A 109 6.20 -12.12 -16.82
C GLY A 109 6.17 -10.81 -16.05
N THR A 110 5.03 -10.12 -16.19
CA THR A 110 4.74 -8.83 -15.54
C THR A 110 3.46 -8.96 -14.73
N SER A 111 3.48 -8.49 -13.49
CA SER A 111 2.30 -8.52 -12.61
C SER A 111 1.21 -7.56 -13.09
N ASN A 112 0.03 -7.66 -12.47
CA ASN A 112 -1.01 -6.64 -12.59
C ASN A 112 -0.43 -5.23 -12.33
N VAL A 113 -0.72 -4.30 -13.26
CA VAL A 113 -0.21 -2.93 -13.20
C VAL A 113 -1.16 -2.07 -12.37
N LYS A 114 -0.66 -1.48 -11.28
CA LYS A 114 -1.41 -0.48 -10.52
C LYS A 114 -1.08 0.92 -11.03
N ARG A 115 -2.14 1.68 -11.32
CA ARG A 115 -2.06 3.07 -11.76
C ARG A 115 -2.40 4.00 -10.60
N ILE A 116 -1.53 4.95 -10.30
CA ILE A 116 -1.72 5.94 -9.23
C ILE A 116 -1.53 7.34 -9.81
N LYS A 117 -2.53 8.20 -9.65
CA LYS A 117 -2.41 9.61 -10.00
C LYS A 117 -1.69 10.38 -8.89
N VAL A 118 -0.64 11.11 -9.25
CA VAL A 118 0.04 12.06 -8.38
C VAL A 118 -0.92 13.21 -8.10
N LYS A 119 -1.16 13.52 -6.83
CA LYS A 119 -2.09 14.57 -6.43
C LYS A 119 -1.34 15.79 -5.92
N ASP A 120 -1.90 16.97 -6.15
CA ASP A 120 -1.43 18.19 -5.49
C ASP A 120 -1.90 18.17 -4.04
N ILE A 121 -0.99 18.30 -3.09
CA ILE A 121 -1.36 18.33 -1.67
C ILE A 121 -2.03 19.65 -1.30
N LYS A 122 -1.81 20.74 -2.05
CA LYS A 122 -2.39 22.07 -1.76
C LYS A 122 -3.90 22.03 -1.91
N THR A 123 -4.41 21.33 -2.93
CA THR A 123 -5.84 21.08 -3.13
C THR A 123 -6.44 20.13 -2.10
N MET A 124 -5.62 19.45 -1.30
CA MET A 124 -6.06 18.58 -0.21
C MET A 124 -6.10 19.28 1.16
N LEU A 125 -5.61 20.51 1.24
CA LEU A 125 -5.68 21.31 2.47
C LEU A 125 -7.11 21.80 2.65
N PRO A 126 -7.80 21.49 3.75
CA PRO A 126 -9.08 22.12 4.05
C PRO A 126 -8.86 23.60 4.36
N GLU A 127 -9.37 24.46 3.47
CA GLU A 127 -9.34 25.93 3.50
C GLU A 127 -9.80 26.56 4.83
N LYS A 128 -10.60 25.83 5.64
CA LYS A 128 -11.35 26.40 6.76
C LYS A 128 -10.80 26.13 8.16
N SER A 129 -9.54 26.47 8.40
CA SER A 129 -9.19 26.87 9.77
C SER A 129 -7.92 27.68 9.77
N THR A 130 -7.91 28.71 10.61
CA THR A 130 -6.72 29.47 11.00
C THR A 130 -5.75 28.49 11.66
N PRO A 131 -4.70 28.05 10.96
CA PRO A 131 -3.71 27.20 11.58
C PRO A 131 -2.82 28.07 12.45
N LYS A 132 -2.46 27.58 13.64
CA LYS A 132 -1.60 28.33 14.59
C LYS A 132 -0.51 27.49 15.23
N ILE A 133 -0.37 26.22 14.83
CA ILE A 133 0.74 25.39 15.31
C ILE A 133 1.49 24.78 14.11
N PRO A 134 2.82 24.59 14.23
CA PRO A 134 3.61 24.05 13.15
C PRO A 134 3.21 22.60 12.85
N LYS A 135 3.33 22.21 11.57
CA LYS A 135 3.21 20.82 11.13
C LYS A 135 4.23 19.96 11.91
N ARG A 136 3.77 18.86 12.48
CA ARG A 136 4.64 17.89 13.16
C ARG A 136 5.46 17.08 12.16
N LYS A 137 6.57 16.49 12.59
CA LYS A 137 7.32 15.54 11.73
C LYS A 137 6.53 14.24 11.57
N MET A 138 6.59 13.65 10.39
CA MET A 138 6.16 12.27 10.13
C MET A 138 7.31 11.51 9.48
N GLY A 139 7.43 10.22 9.79
CA GLY A 139 8.36 9.29 9.17
C GLY A 139 7.72 7.92 9.02
N ILE A 140 8.51 6.98 8.51
CA ILE A 140 8.12 5.58 8.32
C ILE A 140 9.19 4.72 8.99
N SER A 141 8.79 3.76 9.83
CA SER A 141 9.70 2.83 10.49
C SER A 141 10.21 1.75 9.54
N SER A 142 11.23 1.00 9.96
CA SER A 142 11.72 -0.18 9.22
C SER A 142 10.67 -1.28 9.05
N LYS A 143 9.56 -1.23 9.80
CA LYS A 143 8.42 -2.14 9.68
C LYS A 143 7.29 -1.57 8.80
N GLY A 144 7.56 -0.49 8.06
CA GLY A 144 6.58 0.18 7.21
C GLY A 144 5.47 0.91 7.97
N GLN A 145 5.64 1.16 9.27
CA GLN A 145 4.64 1.86 10.09
C GLN A 145 4.87 3.36 10.05
N TYR A 146 3.81 4.14 9.86
CA TYR A 146 3.89 5.60 9.99
C TYR A 146 4.13 6.01 11.44
N VAL A 147 5.12 6.87 11.62
CA VAL A 147 5.50 7.45 12.91
C VAL A 147 5.23 8.95 12.85
N ILE A 148 4.36 9.45 13.74
CA ILE A 148 4.04 10.88 13.84
C ILE A 148 4.57 11.40 15.17
N TYR A 149 5.40 12.43 15.11
CA TYR A 149 6.03 13.01 16.30
C TYR A 149 5.11 14.08 16.91
N ALA A 150 4.70 13.92 18.16
CA ALA A 150 3.87 14.88 18.88
C ALA A 150 4.61 15.45 20.10
N LYS A 151 4.21 16.64 20.58
CA LYS A 151 4.69 17.20 21.84
C LYS A 151 3.68 16.95 22.96
N LYS A 152 4.12 17.05 24.22
CA LYS A 152 3.22 17.13 25.37
C LYS A 152 2.15 18.23 25.16
N GLY A 153 0.89 17.89 25.47
CA GLY A 153 -0.28 18.74 25.28
C GLY A 153 -0.90 18.68 23.88
N ASP A 154 -0.29 17.95 22.93
CA ASP A 154 -0.85 17.79 21.60
C ASP A 154 -1.94 16.70 21.57
N THR A 155 -2.92 16.89 20.69
CA THR A 155 -3.84 15.84 20.24
C THR A 155 -3.57 15.52 18.78
N ILE A 156 -3.21 14.28 18.46
CA ILE A 156 -3.17 13.81 17.07
C ILE A 156 -4.58 13.39 16.67
N VAL A 157 -5.09 13.96 15.58
CA VAL A 157 -6.40 13.66 15.02
C VAL A 157 -6.23 12.97 13.68
N ILE A 158 -6.88 11.82 13.54
CA ILE A 158 -6.84 10.96 12.37
C ILE A 158 -8.23 10.96 11.75
N ARG A 159 -8.30 11.32 10.47
CA ARG A 159 -9.54 11.43 9.71
C ARG A 159 -9.47 10.66 8.42
N ASN A 160 -10.62 10.22 7.96
CA ASN A 160 -10.84 9.73 6.61
C ASN A 160 -11.95 10.58 6.01
N LYS A 161 -11.59 11.38 5.01
CA LYS A 161 -12.45 12.42 4.45
C LYS A 161 -13.05 13.27 5.59
N ASN A 162 -14.38 13.32 5.68
CA ASN A 162 -15.11 14.11 6.68
C ASN A 162 -15.27 13.41 8.03
N LYS A 163 -14.89 12.13 8.18
CA LYS A 163 -15.07 11.37 9.43
C LYS A 163 -13.80 11.38 10.27
N VAL A 164 -13.92 11.71 11.56
CA VAL A 164 -12.86 11.48 12.54
C VAL A 164 -12.82 10.00 12.88
N LEU A 165 -11.69 9.36 12.59
CA LEU A 165 -11.45 7.95 12.92
C LEU A 165 -10.93 7.80 14.35
N LYS A 166 -9.99 8.66 14.77
CA LYS A 166 -9.35 8.56 16.08
C LYS A 166 -8.77 9.90 16.53
N LYS A 167 -8.71 10.09 17.86
CA LYS A 167 -8.00 11.19 18.51
C LYS A 167 -7.07 10.61 19.58
N LEU A 168 -5.84 11.12 19.67
CA LEU A 168 -4.85 10.68 20.64
C LEU A 168 -4.26 11.89 21.35
N TYR A 169 -4.54 12.04 22.64
CA TYR A 169 -3.92 13.06 23.48
C TYR A 169 -2.57 12.60 24.04
N PHE A 170 -1.57 13.46 24.01
CA PHE A 170 -0.21 13.22 24.49
C PHE A 170 0.04 14.03 25.77
N SER A 171 -0.20 13.42 26.94
CA SER A 171 0.01 14.07 28.25
C SER A 171 1.45 13.96 28.76
N LYS A 172 2.25 13.05 28.22
CA LYS A 172 3.65 12.78 28.55
C LYS A 172 4.37 12.16 27.35
N ASP A 173 5.69 12.15 27.39
CA ASP A 173 6.54 11.57 26.34
C ASP A 173 6.32 10.06 26.29
N THR A 174 5.48 9.64 25.35
CA THR A 174 5.04 8.25 25.20
C THR A 174 4.87 7.90 23.74
N VAL A 175 5.14 6.63 23.42
CA VAL A 175 4.79 6.04 22.12
C VAL A 175 3.37 5.51 22.21
N LYS A 176 2.54 5.86 21.21
CA LYS A 176 1.17 5.35 21.08
C LYS A 176 1.01 4.60 19.78
N THR A 177 0.65 3.32 19.88
CA THR A 177 0.36 2.48 18.71
C THR A 177 -1.08 2.65 18.28
N LEU A 178 -1.29 2.84 16.98
CA LEU A 178 -2.60 2.97 16.37
C LEU A 178 -3.00 1.65 15.71
N ARG A 179 -3.90 0.91 16.37
CA ARG A 179 -4.56 -0.27 15.79
C ARG A 179 -5.92 0.11 15.20
N GLY A 180 -6.39 -0.67 14.21
CA GLY A 180 -7.73 -0.54 13.63
C GLY A 180 -7.83 0.47 12.48
N LEU A 181 -6.70 0.83 11.88
CA LEU A 181 -6.65 1.72 10.71
C LEU A 181 -6.48 0.95 9.39
N GLU A 182 -6.31 -0.36 9.45
CA GLU A 182 -6.04 -1.24 8.31
C GLU A 182 -7.18 -1.17 7.28
N ARG A 183 -8.42 -1.45 7.69
CA ARG A 183 -9.60 -1.37 6.81
C ARG A 183 -9.82 0.03 6.22
N PRO A 184 -9.75 1.13 6.99
CA PRO A 184 -9.79 2.47 6.42
C PRO A 184 -8.68 2.75 5.39
N LEU A 185 -7.46 2.25 5.62
CA LEU A 185 -6.31 2.40 4.72
C LEU A 185 -6.44 1.58 3.43
N GLU A 186 -7.13 0.45 3.44
CA GLU A 186 -7.43 -0.31 2.22
C GLU A 186 -8.42 0.42 1.32
N LYS A 187 -9.36 1.17 1.92
CA LYS A 187 -10.46 1.82 1.18
C LYS A 187 -10.18 3.24 0.76
N SER A 188 -9.22 3.91 1.40
CA SER A 188 -9.04 5.36 1.25
C SER A 188 -7.76 5.88 1.90
N GLU A 189 -7.41 7.10 1.52
CA GLU A 189 -6.35 7.88 2.15
C GLU A 189 -6.80 8.40 3.52
N ILE A 190 -5.85 8.44 4.47
CA ILE A 190 -6.07 8.95 5.82
C ILE A 190 -5.31 10.27 6.00
N TYR A 191 -5.95 11.23 6.65
CA TYR A 191 -5.39 12.53 6.96
C TYR A 191 -5.13 12.64 8.45
N VAL A 192 -3.94 13.10 8.80
CA VAL A 192 -3.49 13.25 10.18
C VAL A 192 -3.10 14.70 10.40
N TYR A 193 -3.57 15.29 11.49
CA TYR A 193 -3.13 16.62 11.92
C TYR A 193 -2.99 16.68 13.43
N THR A 194 -2.30 17.70 13.88
CA THR A 194 -2.12 17.96 15.30
C THR A 194 -3.06 19.06 15.75
N MET A 195 -3.58 18.95 16.96
CA MET A 195 -4.32 19.98 17.66
C MET A 195 -3.66 20.31 19.00
N ARG A 196 -3.84 21.54 19.46
CA ARG A 196 -3.51 22.00 20.82
C ARG A 196 -4.58 22.98 21.27
N GLY A 197 -5.44 22.56 22.20
CA GLY A 197 -6.68 23.28 22.50
C GLY A 197 -7.55 23.41 21.24
N LYS A 198 -7.97 24.63 20.91
CA LYS A 198 -8.76 24.93 19.70
C LYS A 198 -7.94 25.09 18.42
N TYR A 199 -6.61 25.11 18.50
CA TYR A 199 -5.73 25.34 17.36
C TYR A 199 -5.34 24.03 16.69
N ARG A 200 -5.16 24.04 15.36
CA ARG A 200 -4.66 22.90 14.56
C ARG A 200 -3.37 23.24 13.82
N SER A 201 -2.68 22.21 13.34
CA SER A 201 -1.49 22.34 12.52
C SER A 201 -1.78 22.97 11.15
N GLU A 202 -0.80 23.74 10.65
CA GLU A 202 -0.78 24.39 9.33
C GLU A 202 -1.08 23.45 8.17
N ALA A 203 -0.61 22.21 8.29
CA ALA A 203 -0.84 21.19 7.30
C ALA A 203 -1.15 19.86 7.96
N TYR A 204 -1.65 18.97 7.12
CA TYR A 204 -1.93 17.58 7.44
C TYR A 204 -0.77 16.72 6.92
N HIS A 205 -0.59 15.57 7.53
CA HIS A 205 0.06 14.44 6.89
C HIS A 205 -0.99 13.60 6.20
N MET A 206 -0.66 13.11 5.00
CA MET A 206 -1.50 12.16 4.29
C MET A 206 -0.82 10.80 4.37
N ILE A 207 -1.54 9.82 4.88
CA ILE A 207 -1.17 8.42 4.79
C ILE A 207 -1.90 7.84 3.57
N PRO A 208 -1.19 7.37 2.54
CA PRO A 208 -1.80 6.84 1.33
C PRO A 208 -2.60 5.57 1.59
N GLN A 209 -3.54 5.32 0.68
CA GLN A 209 -4.23 4.04 0.59
C GLN A 209 -3.23 2.90 0.32
N ILE A 210 -3.53 1.72 0.85
CA ILE A 210 -2.80 0.47 0.55
C ILE A 210 -3.32 -0.10 -0.76
N TYR A 211 -2.40 -0.46 -1.65
CA TYR A 211 -2.67 -1.14 -2.90
C TYR A 211 -2.12 -2.55 -2.85
N TYR A 212 -2.87 -3.50 -3.40
CA TYR A 212 -2.42 -4.88 -3.56
C TYR A 212 -1.94 -5.08 -4.99
N ILE A 213 -0.66 -5.42 -5.19
CA ILE A 213 -0.14 -5.85 -6.49
C ILE A 213 -0.23 -7.38 -6.52
N ALA A 214 -0.52 -7.93 -7.70
CA ALA A 214 -0.86 -9.34 -7.93
C ALA A 214 -2.18 -9.82 -7.25
N GLU A 215 -3.04 -10.34 -8.12
CA GLU A 215 -4.21 -11.19 -7.91
C GLU A 215 -4.13 -12.20 -9.05
#